data_AF-A0A2S5BBH7-F1
#
_entry.id   AF-A0A2S5BBH7-F1
#
_cell.length_a   1.000
_cell.length_b   1.000
_cell.length_c   1.000
_cell.angle_alpha   90.00
_cell.angle_beta   90.00
_cell.angle_gamma   90.00
#
_symmetry.space_group_name_H-M   'P 1'
#
loop_
_entity.id
_entity.type
_entity.pdbx_description
1 polymer ?
#
loop_
_entity_poly.entity_id
_entity_poly.type
_entity_poly.pdbx_seq_one_letter_code
_entity_poly.pdbx_strand_id
1 'polypeptide(L)'
;MPASDYQHRPGGSLKLKGGEETKKKKKSKSSSAQKARDEREGSAGASSSKLSVAHPYKTDAERRFEEVQRKRLLEKAAKQARKSHKDRVAEFNEKLENMSEHYDVPKVGPG
;
A
#
# COMPACT_ATOMS: atom_id res chain seq x y z
N MET A 1 -20.92 24.69 -23.31
CA MET A 1 -19.88 24.20 -22.38
C MET A 1 -19.33 25.41 -21.61
N PRO A 2 -19.82 25.70 -20.40
CA PRO A 2 -19.32 26.85 -19.63
C PRO A 2 -17.97 26.48 -18.98
N ALA A 3 -16.91 27.20 -19.33
CA ALA A 3 -15.55 27.00 -18.82
C ALA A 3 -15.30 27.66 -17.44
N SER A 4 -16.37 28.07 -16.75
CA SER A 4 -16.31 28.96 -15.58
C SER A 4 -16.19 28.24 -14.24
N ASP A 5 -16.48 26.93 -14.18
CA ASP A 5 -16.51 26.17 -12.92
C ASP A 5 -15.12 25.91 -12.32
N TYR A 6 -14.04 26.12 -13.08
CA TYR A 6 -12.65 25.87 -12.66
C TYR A 6 -11.83 27.15 -12.43
N GLN A 7 -12.45 28.33 -12.50
CA GLN A 7 -11.74 29.60 -12.40
C GLN A 7 -11.48 30.06 -10.94
N HIS A 8 -12.04 29.36 -9.95
CA HIS A 8 -11.82 29.67 -8.54
C HIS A 8 -10.66 28.86 -7.96
N ARG A 9 -9.47 29.46 -7.95
CA ARG A 9 -8.27 28.90 -7.28
C ARG A 9 -8.00 29.76 -6.03
N PRO A 10 -8.40 29.35 -4.82
CA PRO A 10 -8.06 30.10 -3.62
C PRO A 10 -6.53 30.10 -3.45
N GLY A 11 -5.92 31.24 -3.76
CA GLY A 11 -4.49 31.47 -3.62
C GLY A 11 -4.14 31.74 -2.16
N GLY A 12 -3.54 30.77 -1.49
CA GLY A 12 -3.04 30.91 -0.13
C GLY A 12 -2.32 29.64 0.31
N SER A 13 -1.22 29.79 1.07
CA SER A 13 -0.53 28.64 1.64
C SER A 13 -1.41 27.97 2.69
N LEU A 14 -1.59 26.64 2.55
CA LEU A 14 -2.34 25.83 3.50
C LEU A 14 -1.58 25.78 4.83
N LYS A 15 -2.13 26.44 5.86
CA LYS A 15 -1.55 26.40 7.21
C LYS A 15 -1.82 25.03 7.84
N LEU A 16 -0.87 24.12 7.71
CA LEU A 16 -0.88 22.82 8.39
C LEU A 16 -0.60 23.05 9.87
N LYS A 17 -1.56 22.73 10.73
CA LYS A 17 -1.36 22.74 12.19
C LYS A 17 -0.58 21.50 12.58
N GLY A 18 0.74 21.61 12.64
CA GLY A 18 1.63 20.54 13.08
C GLY A 18 3.03 20.66 12.50
N GLY A 19 3.78 21.67 12.94
CA GLY A 19 5.20 21.83 12.63
C GLY A 19 6.00 21.93 13.91
N GLU A 20 6.47 20.81 14.44
CA GLU A 20 7.54 20.80 15.44
C GLU A 20 8.88 20.69 14.69
N GLU A 21 9.59 21.81 14.60
CA GLU A 21 10.96 21.84 14.10
C GLU A 21 11.90 21.19 15.13
N THR A 22 12.48 20.03 14.82
CA THR A 22 13.59 19.49 15.63
C THR A 22 14.88 19.45 14.82
N LYS A 23 15.75 20.43 15.12
CA LYS A 23 17.14 20.54 14.66
C LYS A 23 17.94 19.31 15.13
N LYS A 24 18.46 18.49 14.20
CA LYS A 24 19.36 17.37 14.52
C LYS A 24 20.80 17.87 14.74
N LYS A 25 21.31 17.73 15.97
CA LYS A 25 22.73 17.87 16.31
C LYS A 25 23.40 16.48 16.39
N LYS A 26 24.55 16.32 15.75
CA LYS A 26 25.35 15.06 15.62
C LYS A 26 26.18 14.73 16.88
N LYS A 27 26.56 13.43 16.98
CA LYS A 27 27.66 12.77 17.74
C LYS A 27 27.21 12.17 19.09
N SER A 28 27.54 10.95 19.53
CA SER A 28 28.64 10.00 19.27
C SER A 28 28.23 8.53 19.57
N LYS A 29 29.14 7.61 19.22
CA LYS A 29 29.10 6.14 19.14
C LYS A 29 29.37 5.43 20.50
N SER A 30 29.15 4.10 20.50
CA SER A 30 29.48 3.04 21.49
C SER A 30 28.48 2.84 22.64
N SER A 31 28.06 1.65 23.09
CA SER A 31 28.43 0.24 22.87
C SER A 31 27.43 -0.67 23.63
N SER A 32 27.52 -1.99 23.41
CA SER A 32 26.86 -3.14 24.09
C SER A 32 25.61 -3.68 23.38
N ALA A 33 25.72 -4.77 22.61
CA ALA A 33 25.91 -6.18 23.00
C ALA A 33 24.62 -6.82 23.58
N GLN A 34 23.90 -7.46 22.64
CA GLN A 34 23.17 -8.74 22.76
C GLN A 34 22.20 -8.96 23.93
N LYS A 35 20.91 -9.06 23.58
CA LYS A 35 20.04 -10.25 23.70
C LYS A 35 18.59 -9.80 23.90
N ALA A 36 17.70 -10.17 22.98
CA ALA A 36 16.44 -10.86 23.30
C ALA A 36 15.52 -10.91 22.07
N ARG A 37 15.12 -12.14 21.72
CA ARG A 37 13.86 -12.53 21.08
C ARG A 37 13.66 -12.14 19.62
N ASP A 38 14.21 -13.02 18.79
CA ASP A 38 13.51 -13.60 17.65
C ASP A 38 12.14 -14.16 18.13
N GLU A 39 11.07 -13.50 17.71
CA GLU A 39 9.65 -13.91 17.70
C GLU A 39 8.92 -12.77 16.95
N ARG A 40 9.14 -12.64 15.63
CA ARG A 40 8.28 -11.81 14.77
C ARG A 40 7.19 -12.69 14.17
N GLU A 41 6.41 -13.33 15.04
CA GLU A 41 5.09 -13.82 14.69
C GLU A 41 4.07 -12.69 14.90
N GLY A 42 3.21 -12.52 13.90
CA GLY A 42 1.97 -11.77 14.05
C GLY A 42 2.17 -10.27 14.29
N SER A 43 2.39 -9.52 13.21
CA SER A 43 1.78 -8.19 13.11
C SER A 43 0.25 -8.40 13.13
N ALA A 44 -0.27 -8.68 14.32
CA ALA A 44 -1.65 -8.48 14.65
C ALA A 44 -1.91 -7.02 14.31
N GLY A 45 -2.68 -6.82 13.24
CA GLY A 45 -3.24 -5.55 12.84
C GLY A 45 -4.10 -5.01 13.98
N ALA A 46 -3.46 -4.43 14.99
CA ALA A 46 -4.09 -3.70 16.07
C ALA A 46 -4.51 -2.30 15.60
N SER A 47 -5.11 -2.22 14.41
CA SER A 47 -5.76 -1.02 13.89
C SER A 47 -7.16 -1.28 13.30
N SER A 48 -7.64 -2.54 13.28
CA SER A 48 -8.97 -2.86 12.73
C SER A 48 -10.09 -2.90 13.76
N SER A 49 -9.82 -2.59 15.04
CA SER A 49 -10.85 -2.45 16.07
C SER A 49 -11.39 -1.02 16.21
N LYS A 50 -11.23 -0.16 15.19
CA LYS A 50 -12.19 0.92 14.99
C LYS A 50 -13.45 0.28 14.43
N LEU A 51 -14.25 -0.22 15.36
CA LEU A 51 -15.69 -0.40 15.28
C LEU A 51 -16.21 0.33 14.05
N SER A 52 -16.67 -0.44 13.07
CA SER A 52 -17.56 0.07 12.05
C SER A 52 -18.82 0.55 12.77
N VAL A 53 -18.74 1.73 13.38
CA VAL A 53 -19.88 2.59 13.54
C VAL A 53 -20.37 2.69 12.11
N ALA A 54 -21.43 1.95 11.79
CA ALA A 54 -22.18 2.14 10.59
C ALA A 54 -22.55 3.62 10.64
N HIS A 55 -21.75 4.47 9.99
CA HIS A 55 -22.03 5.88 9.96
C HIS A 55 -23.44 5.96 9.37
N PRO A 56 -24.43 6.44 10.14
CA PRO A 56 -25.82 6.44 9.70
C PRO A 56 -26.07 7.42 8.53
N TYR A 57 -24.99 7.93 7.91
CA TYR A 57 -24.97 8.95 6.88
C TYR A 57 -24.24 8.51 5.60
N LYS A 58 -24.13 7.20 5.33
CA LYS A 58 -23.53 6.75 4.06
C LYS A 58 -24.46 7.00 2.88
N THR A 59 -23.94 7.70 1.88
CA THR A 59 -24.65 7.93 0.61
C THR A 59 -24.86 6.60 -0.13
N ASP A 60 -25.85 6.52 -1.02
CA ASP A 60 -26.12 5.28 -1.77
C ASP A 60 -24.91 4.83 -2.61
N ALA A 61 -24.11 5.78 -3.09
CA ALA A 61 -22.88 5.51 -3.81
C ALA A 61 -21.82 4.83 -2.91
N GLU A 62 -21.64 5.33 -1.69
CA GLU A 62 -20.71 4.76 -0.71
C GLU A 62 -21.11 3.34 -0.30
N ARG A 63 -22.41 3.09 -0.09
CA ARG A 63 -22.91 1.75 0.23
C ARG A 63 -22.58 0.73 -0.87
N ARG A 64 -22.84 1.09 -2.13
CA ARG A 64 -22.50 0.22 -3.29
C ARG A 64 -21.00 -0.03 -3.40
N PHE A 65 -20.18 1.00 -3.18
CA PHE A 65 -18.73 0.84 -3.21
C PHE A 65 -18.24 -0.10 -2.11
N GLU A 66 -18.75 0.03 -0.89
CA GLU A 66 -18.40 -0.86 0.23
C GLU A 66 -18.81 -2.32 -0.03
N GLU A 67 -19.99 -2.54 -0.61
CA GLU A 67 -20.43 -3.87 -1.00
C GLU A 67 -19.51 -4.49 -2.07
N VAL A 68 -19.14 -3.72 -3.09
CA VAL A 68 -18.20 -4.18 -4.13
C VAL A 68 -16.82 -4.47 -3.52
N GLN A 69 -16.33 -3.61 -2.63
CA GLN A 69 -15.07 -3.84 -1.92
C GLN A 69 -15.12 -5.12 -1.08
N ARG A 70 -16.21 -5.32 -0.31
CA ARG A 70 -16.42 -6.54 0.48
C ARG A 70 -16.44 -7.78 -0.41
N LYS A 71 -17.17 -7.76 -1.52
CA LYS A 71 -17.20 -8.86 -2.50
C LYS A 71 -15.81 -9.19 -3.03
N ARG A 72 -15.08 -8.18 -3.51
CA ARG A 72 -13.70 -8.35 -4.02
C ARG A 72 -12.74 -8.87 -2.95
N LEU A 73 -12.89 -8.41 -1.71
CA LEU A 73 -12.08 -8.87 -0.59
C LEU A 73 -12.35 -10.35 -0.28
N LEU A 74 -13.61 -10.77 -0.26
CA LEU A 74 -13.99 -12.17 -0.08
C LEU A 74 -13.45 -13.04 -1.22
N GLU A 75 -13.56 -12.60 -2.47
CA GLU A 75 -12.99 -13.33 -3.61
C GLU A 75 -11.47 -13.45 -3.53
N LYS A 76 -10.78 -12.37 -3.17
CA LYS A 76 -9.32 -12.39 -2.95
C LYS A 76 -8.95 -13.33 -1.81
N ALA A 77 -9.69 -13.29 -0.70
CA ALA A 77 -9.48 -14.17 0.44
C ALA A 77 -9.69 -15.64 0.05
N ALA A 78 -10.77 -15.96 -0.69
CA ALA A 78 -11.02 -17.31 -1.18
C ALA A 78 -9.91 -17.79 -2.13
N LYS A 79 -9.44 -16.95 -3.05
CA LYS A 79 -8.34 -17.28 -3.97
C LYS A 79 -7.02 -17.48 -3.22
N GLN A 80 -6.72 -16.64 -2.23
CA GLN A 80 -5.50 -16.74 -1.43
C GLN A 80 -5.53 -17.94 -0.48
N ALA A 81 -6.69 -18.27 0.09
CA ALA A 81 -6.86 -19.44 0.95
C ALA A 81 -6.62 -20.76 0.19
N ARG A 82 -6.92 -20.78 -1.12
CA ARG A 82 -6.70 -21.97 -1.96
C ARG A 82 -5.23 -22.24 -2.28
N LYS A 83 -4.36 -21.22 -2.21
CA LYS A 83 -2.94 -21.36 -2.58
C LYS A 83 -2.07 -21.43 -1.33
N SER A 84 -1.29 -22.50 -1.19
CA SER A 84 -0.30 -22.57 -0.12
C SER A 84 0.83 -21.56 -0.36
N HIS A 85 1.65 -21.28 0.66
CA HIS A 85 2.83 -20.43 0.48
C HIS A 85 3.80 -21.04 -0.54
N LYS A 86 3.96 -22.37 -0.52
CA LYS A 86 4.81 -23.11 -1.45
C LYS A 86 4.33 -22.92 -2.89
N ASP A 87 3.02 -23.02 -3.14
CA ASP A 87 2.46 -22.81 -4.48
C ASP A 87 2.67 -21.36 -4.93
N ARG A 88 2.53 -20.39 -4.02
CA ARG A 88 2.83 -18.98 -4.33
C ARG A 88 4.30 -18.74 -4.68
N VAL A 89 5.23 -19.43 -4.01
CA VAL A 89 6.66 -19.35 -4.32
C VAL A 89 6.96 -20.04 -5.65
N ALA A 90 6.35 -21.20 -5.92
CA ALA A 90 6.50 -21.90 -7.20
C ALA A 90 5.99 -21.04 -8.37
N GLU A 91 4.76 -20.52 -8.30
CA GLU A 91 4.21 -19.60 -9.30
C GLU A 91 5.07 -18.35 -9.51
N PHE A 92 5.66 -17.83 -8.43
CA PHE A 92 6.57 -16.68 -8.52
C PHE A 92 7.87 -17.04 -9.24
N ASN A 93 8.47 -18.18 -8.91
CA ASN A 93 9.70 -18.64 -9.54
C ASN A 93 9.46 -18.97 -11.03
N GLU A 94 8.38 -19.67 -11.37
CA GLU A 94 7.96 -19.90 -12.76
C GLU A 94 7.80 -18.59 -13.53
N LYS A 95 7.25 -17.55 -12.87
CA LYS A 95 7.14 -16.22 -13.49
C LYS A 95 8.50 -15.56 -13.69
N LEU A 96 9.44 -15.71 -12.76
CA LEU A 96 10.80 -15.20 -12.91
C LEU A 96 11.54 -15.90 -14.07
N GLU A 97 11.40 -17.21 -14.17
CA GLU A 97 11.99 -18.03 -15.25
C GLU A 97 11.41 -17.66 -16.62
N ASN A 98 10.11 -17.37 -16.67
CA ASN A 98 9.42 -16.98 -17.90
C ASN A 98 9.59 -15.49 -18.27
N MET A 99 10.12 -14.65 -17.38
CA MET A 99 10.36 -13.24 -17.70
C MET A 99 11.58 -13.09 -18.60
N SER A 100 11.46 -12.28 -19.65
CA SER A 100 12.58 -12.00 -20.54
C SER A 100 13.71 -11.30 -19.80
N GLU A 101 14.92 -11.82 -19.91
CA GLU A 101 16.12 -11.16 -19.38
C GLU A 101 16.38 -9.82 -20.08
N HIS A 102 16.00 -9.73 -21.35
CA HIS A 102 16.18 -8.55 -22.18
C HIS A 102 14.84 -7.87 -22.47
N TYR A 103 14.69 -6.65 -21.95
CA TYR A 103 13.53 -5.78 -22.19
C TYR A 103 13.77 -4.78 -23.34
N ASP A 104 14.82 -4.98 -24.14
CA ASP A 104 15.19 -4.10 -25.24
C ASP A 104 15.33 -4.89 -26.54
N VAL A 105 15.05 -4.22 -27.66
CA VAL A 105 15.09 -4.84 -28.98
C VAL A 105 16.56 -4.95 -29.39
N PRO A 106 17.05 -6.13 -29.82
CA PRO A 106 18.40 -6.26 -30.31
C PRO A 106 18.63 -5.24 -31.43
N LYS A 107 19.75 -4.52 -31.34
CA LYS A 107 20.06 -3.42 -32.25
C LYS A 107 20.23 -3.97 -33.68
N VAL A 108 19.20 -3.81 -34.51
CA VAL A 108 19.24 -4.16 -35.93
C VAL A 108 20.10 -3.14 -36.67
N GLY A 109 21.27 -3.58 -37.11
CA GLY A 109 22.13 -2.81 -38.00
C GLY A 109 21.59 -2.87 -39.43
N PRO A 110 21.60 -1.75 -40.19
CA PRO A 110 21.28 -1.76 -41.60
C PRO A 110 22.39 -2.51 -42.35
N GLY A 111 22.07 -3.74 -42.77
CA GLY A 111 22.73 -4.45 -43.87
C GLY A 111 21.83 -4.38 -45.09
#